data_AF-A0A1Y0ELN3-F1
#
_entry.id   AF-A0A1Y0ELN3-F1
#
_cell.length_a   1.000
_cell.length_b   1.000
_cell.length_c   1.000
_cell.angle_alpha   90.00
_cell.angle_beta   90.00
_cell.angle_gamma   90.00
#
_symmetry.space_group_name_H-M   'P 1'
#
loop_
_entity.id
_entity.type
_entity.pdbx_description
1 polymer ?
#
loop_
_entity_poly.entity_id
_entity_poly.type
_entity_poly.pdbx_seq_one_letter_code
_entity_poly.pdbx_strand_id
1 'polypeptide(L)'
;MDLDLSALLAPRYLAWLWQGLLTTLWSALLVIVASTLLGLGLAGAREFGGPVWRTASRLYLSVFRNTPLLVQLFFWYFGLPALLPPGVLPWLNTPHELALGSVTLLRWPSFEMLAALVGLVAYSTAYVGEDIRSGLRGVPAGQRLAALALGFTPLQVLRQVVFPQALRLAATPLIGQFMNILKNTSLAMAIGLVELSYRTRQVEAETWKTFQVYGVSTLLYVAAIAGLAVLGQAWQRHLTRHLR
;
A
#
# COMPACT_ATOMS: atom_id res chain seq x y z
N MET A 1 5.77 25.24 28.88
CA MET A 1 4.81 24.30 28.27
C MET A 1 5.05 22.97 28.95
N ASP A 2 4.23 22.62 29.93
CA ASP A 2 4.48 21.45 30.77
C ASP A 2 4.08 20.18 30.01
N LEU A 3 5.05 19.25 29.89
CA LEU A 3 4.85 17.95 29.27
C LEU A 3 4.08 17.02 30.21
N ASP A 4 2.81 17.34 30.44
CA ASP A 4 1.90 16.49 31.20
C ASP A 4 1.40 15.33 30.32
N LEU A 5 1.95 14.13 30.59
CA LEU A 5 1.59 12.87 29.92
C LEU A 5 0.53 12.07 30.68
N SER A 6 0.09 12.50 31.86
CA SER A 6 -0.81 11.73 32.71
C SER A 6 -2.14 11.40 32.02
N ALA A 7 -2.69 12.38 31.30
CA ALA A 7 -3.89 12.22 30.50
C ALA A 7 -3.71 11.18 29.37
N LEU A 8 -2.55 11.14 28.71
CA LEU A 8 -2.26 10.21 27.61
C LEU A 8 -2.10 8.76 28.06
N LEU A 9 -1.60 8.56 29.29
CA LEU A 9 -1.41 7.24 29.88
C LEU A 9 -2.72 6.59 30.33
N ALA A 10 -3.85 7.29 30.21
CA ALA A 10 -5.16 6.71 30.47
C ALA A 10 -5.35 5.46 29.59
N PRO A 11 -5.72 4.29 30.17
CA PRO A 11 -5.77 3.02 29.44
C PRO A 11 -6.63 3.06 28.16
N ARG A 12 -7.71 3.86 28.17
CA ARG A 12 -8.59 4.06 27.02
C ARG A 12 -7.87 4.66 25.81
N TYR A 13 -7.06 5.71 26.01
CA TYR A 13 -6.38 6.37 24.89
C TYR A 13 -5.21 5.55 24.36
N LEU A 14 -4.50 4.84 25.23
CA LEU A 14 -3.50 3.86 24.81
C LEU A 14 -4.12 2.76 23.95
N ALA A 15 -5.28 2.23 24.36
CA ALA A 15 -6.02 1.24 23.58
C ALA A 15 -6.45 1.80 22.21
N TRP A 16 -6.89 3.05 22.14
CA TRP A 16 -7.27 3.71 20.89
C TRP A 16 -6.10 3.90 19.94
N LEU A 17 -4.97 4.44 20.42
CA LEU A 17 -3.76 4.62 19.61
C LEU A 17 -3.21 3.27 19.13
N TRP A 18 -3.25 2.24 19.97
CA TRP A 18 -2.86 0.89 19.61
C TRP A 18 -3.75 0.31 18.51
N GLN A 19 -5.07 0.41 18.65
CA GLN A 19 -6.02 -0.03 17.61
C GLN A 19 -5.84 0.75 16.30
N GLY A 20 -5.61 2.06 16.37
CA GLY A 20 -5.32 2.89 15.20
C GLY A 20 -4.04 2.46 14.50
N LEU A 21 -2.98 2.19 15.25
CA LEU A 21 -1.71 1.66 14.73
C LEU A 21 -1.90 0.29 14.06
N LEU A 22 -2.61 -0.63 14.69
CA LEU A 22 -2.88 -1.95 14.10
C LEU A 22 -3.68 -1.82 12.79
N THR A 23 -4.70 -0.97 12.77
CA THR A 23 -5.50 -0.69 11.56
C THR A 23 -4.63 -0.10 10.45
N THR A 24 -3.73 0.82 10.80
CA THR A 24 -2.76 1.43 9.88
C THR A 24 -1.84 0.37 9.26
N LEU A 25 -1.22 -0.46 10.10
CA LEU A 25 -0.28 -1.50 9.68
C LEU A 25 -0.96 -2.58 8.83
N TRP A 26 -2.14 -3.02 9.24
CA TRP A 26 -2.93 -4.01 8.51
C TRP A 26 -3.36 -3.48 7.14
N SER A 27 -3.88 -2.25 7.08
CA SER A 27 -4.28 -1.62 5.81
C SER A 27 -3.08 -1.46 4.88
N ALA A 28 -1.94 -0.99 5.40
CA ALA A 28 -0.71 -0.85 4.63
C ALA A 28 -0.24 -2.20 4.08
N LEU A 29 -0.27 -3.26 4.88
CA LEU A 29 0.09 -4.61 4.43
C LEU A 29 -0.80 -5.09 3.28
N LEU A 30 -2.12 -4.95 3.42
CA LEU A 30 -3.06 -5.33 2.36
C LEU A 30 -2.81 -4.54 1.07
N VAL A 31 -2.58 -3.23 1.17
CA VAL A 31 -2.28 -2.38 0.02
C VAL A 31 -0.94 -2.77 -0.61
N ILE A 32 0.10 -3.03 0.18
CA ILE A 32 1.41 -3.47 -0.32
C ILE A 32 1.27 -4.77 -1.10
N VAL A 33 0.60 -5.77 -0.54
CA VAL A 33 0.42 -7.08 -1.18
C VAL A 33 -0.39 -6.93 -2.47
N ALA A 34 -1.56 -6.30 -2.41
CA ALA A 34 -2.44 -6.16 -3.57
C ALA A 34 -1.81 -5.31 -4.68
N SER A 35 -1.21 -4.15 -4.35
CA SER A 35 -0.56 -3.28 -5.34
C SER A 35 0.72 -3.89 -5.93
N THR A 36 1.42 -4.76 -5.20
CA THR A 36 2.56 -5.51 -5.77
C THR A 36 2.09 -6.54 -6.79
N LEU A 37 1.04 -7.30 -6.47
CA LEU A 37 0.48 -8.29 -7.40
C LEU A 37 -0.08 -7.62 -8.66
N LEU A 38 -0.88 -6.56 -8.49
CA LEU A 38 -1.42 -5.80 -9.61
C LEU A 38 -0.32 -5.04 -10.37
N GLY A 39 0.69 -4.53 -9.68
CA GLY A 39 1.84 -3.84 -10.25
C GLY A 39 2.70 -4.77 -11.12
N LEU A 40 2.90 -6.02 -10.71
CA LEU A 40 3.53 -7.06 -11.54
C LEU A 40 2.73 -7.29 -12.83
N GLY A 41 1.40 -7.39 -12.72
CA GLY A 41 0.51 -7.50 -13.87
C GLY A 41 0.61 -6.29 -14.81
N LEU A 42 0.58 -5.08 -14.26
CA LEU A 42 0.69 -3.83 -15.01
C LEU A 42 2.05 -3.70 -15.71
N ALA A 43 3.15 -4.04 -15.02
CA ALA A 43 4.48 -4.06 -15.61
C ALA A 43 4.57 -5.07 -16.76
N GLY A 44 4.07 -6.29 -16.55
CA GLY A 44 4.02 -7.34 -17.58
C GLY A 44 3.20 -6.93 -18.80
N ALA A 45 2.00 -6.35 -18.60
CA ALA A 45 1.14 -5.84 -19.66
C ALA A 45 1.83 -4.76 -20.51
N ARG A 46 2.75 -3.98 -19.92
CA ARG A 46 3.48 -2.93 -20.63
C ARG A 46 4.71 -3.43 -21.37
N GLU A 47 5.42 -4.40 -20.81
CA GLU A 47 6.65 -4.93 -21.41
C GLU A 47 6.39 -6.03 -22.44
N PHE A 48 5.38 -6.86 -22.21
CA PHE A 48 5.10 -8.04 -23.04
C PHE A 48 3.73 -7.99 -23.74
N GLY A 49 2.87 -7.03 -23.39
CA GLY A 49 1.52 -6.94 -23.93
C GLY A 49 1.42 -6.28 -25.32
N GLY A 50 0.30 -6.58 -26.00
CA GLY A 50 -0.08 -5.95 -27.26
C GLY A 50 -0.36 -4.44 -27.16
N PRO A 51 -0.69 -3.77 -28.28
CA PRO A 51 -0.94 -2.33 -28.31
C PRO A 51 -2.08 -1.89 -27.38
N VAL A 52 -3.15 -2.70 -27.29
CA VAL A 52 -4.30 -2.44 -26.42
C VAL A 52 -3.88 -2.36 -24.95
N TRP A 53 -3.20 -3.39 -24.45
CA TRP A 53 -2.71 -3.45 -23.07
C TRP A 53 -1.72 -2.33 -22.74
N ARG A 54 -0.84 -1.99 -23.69
CA ARG A 54 0.10 -0.87 -23.56
C ARG A 54 -0.59 0.48 -23.50
N THR A 55 -1.69 0.67 -24.23
CA THR A 55 -2.48 1.91 -24.20
C THR A 55 -3.34 1.99 -22.94
N ALA A 56 -4.04 0.91 -22.58
CA ALA A 56 -4.82 0.83 -21.34
C ALA A 56 -3.95 1.11 -20.10
N SER A 57 -2.76 0.51 -20.04
CA SER A 57 -1.80 0.76 -18.96
C SER A 57 -1.32 2.22 -18.93
N ARG A 58 -1.14 2.86 -20.09
CA ARG A 58 -0.76 4.28 -20.16
C ARG A 58 -1.87 5.19 -19.65
N LEU A 59 -3.12 4.91 -20.01
CA LEU A 59 -4.29 5.64 -19.52
C LEU A 59 -4.43 5.49 -18.00
N TYR A 60 -4.35 4.25 -17.50
CA TYR A 60 -4.36 3.97 -16.06
C TYR A 60 -3.32 4.82 -15.31
N LEU A 61 -2.07 4.77 -15.76
CA LEU A 61 -0.99 5.55 -15.13
C LEU A 61 -1.22 7.06 -15.23
N SER A 62 -1.74 7.53 -16.37
CA SER A 62 -2.06 8.95 -16.56
C SER A 62 -3.12 9.42 -15.55
N VAL A 63 -4.13 8.61 -15.26
CA VAL A 63 -5.15 8.96 -14.26
C VAL A 63 -4.56 8.92 -12.86
N PHE A 64 -3.98 7.78 -12.45
CA PHE A 64 -3.63 7.54 -11.06
C PHE A 64 -2.38 8.27 -10.58
N ARG A 65 -1.44 8.60 -11.48
CA ARG A 65 -0.22 9.35 -11.14
C ARG A 65 -0.36 10.87 -11.26
N ASN A 66 -1.36 11.35 -12.01
CA ASN A 66 -1.56 12.79 -12.23
C ASN A 66 -2.75 13.36 -11.44
N THR A 67 -3.39 12.56 -10.59
CA THR A 67 -4.46 13.02 -9.70
C THR A 67 -4.05 12.85 -8.24
N PRO A 68 -4.34 13.83 -7.36
CA PRO A 68 -4.01 13.71 -5.94
C PRO A 68 -4.70 12.51 -5.29
N LEU A 69 -3.97 11.74 -4.48
CA LEU A 69 -4.52 10.57 -3.81
C LEU A 69 -5.74 10.90 -2.94
N LEU A 70 -5.74 12.04 -2.25
CA LEU A 70 -6.89 12.47 -1.45
C LEU A 70 -8.17 12.66 -2.30
N VAL A 71 -8.03 13.24 -3.50
CA VAL A 71 -9.16 13.40 -4.43
C VAL A 71 -9.66 12.04 -4.90
N GLN A 72 -8.75 11.09 -5.15
CA GLN A 72 -9.14 9.72 -5.49
C GLN A 72 -9.89 9.06 -4.32
N LEU A 73 -9.43 9.20 -3.07
CA LEU A 73 -10.14 8.66 -1.90
C LEU A 73 -11.56 9.23 -1.80
N PHE A 74 -11.73 10.53 -2.01
CA PHE A 74 -13.07 11.15 -2.07
C PHE A 74 -13.91 10.59 -3.22
N PHE A 75 -13.32 10.36 -4.39
CA PHE A 75 -14.05 9.72 -5.50
C PHE A 75 -14.50 8.31 -5.13
N TRP A 76 -13.65 7.47 -4.54
CA TRP A 76 -14.02 6.09 -4.19
C TRP A 76 -15.06 6.01 -3.08
N TYR A 77 -15.04 6.95 -2.12
CA TYR A 77 -15.96 6.95 -0.98
C TYR A 77 -17.27 7.73 -1.24
N PHE A 78 -17.22 8.88 -1.91
CA PHE A 78 -18.40 9.72 -2.15
C PHE A 78 -18.90 9.63 -3.60
N GLY A 79 -18.00 9.54 -4.58
CA GLY A 79 -18.34 9.60 -6.00
C GLY A 79 -18.89 8.28 -6.55
N LEU A 80 -18.08 7.22 -6.49
CA LEU A 80 -18.44 5.91 -7.05
C LEU A 80 -19.74 5.34 -6.46
N PRO A 81 -20.01 5.42 -5.15
CA PRO A 81 -21.24 4.89 -4.58
C PRO A 81 -22.51 5.50 -5.15
N ALA A 82 -22.48 6.77 -5.57
CA ALA A 82 -23.61 7.42 -6.21
C ALA A 82 -23.96 6.83 -7.60
N LEU A 83 -23.03 6.09 -8.20
CA LEU A 83 -23.21 5.40 -9.48
C LEU A 83 -23.57 3.92 -9.32
N LEU A 84 -23.54 3.38 -8.10
CA LEU A 84 -23.82 1.97 -7.87
C LEU A 84 -25.33 1.68 -8.00
N PRO A 85 -25.71 0.48 -8.47
CA PRO A 85 -27.11 0.07 -8.50
C PRO A 85 -27.77 0.13 -7.11
N PRO A 86 -29.09 0.37 -7.04
CA PRO A 86 -29.83 0.32 -5.79
C PRO A 86 -29.60 -1.00 -5.06
N GLY A 87 -29.27 -0.94 -3.76
CA GLY A 87 -29.03 -2.11 -2.91
C GLY A 87 -27.56 -2.50 -2.74
N VAL A 88 -26.66 -2.14 -3.67
CA VAL A 88 -25.23 -2.47 -3.53
C VAL A 88 -24.58 -1.71 -2.37
N LEU A 89 -24.80 -0.40 -2.28
CA LEU A 89 -24.22 0.40 -1.21
C LEU A 89 -24.76 -0.01 0.19
N PRO A 90 -26.08 -0.22 0.39
CA PRO A 90 -26.58 -0.81 1.62
C PRO A 90 -25.91 -2.15 1.94
N TRP A 91 -25.79 -3.06 0.97
CA TRP A 91 -25.12 -4.34 1.17
C TRP A 91 -23.65 -4.17 1.59
N LEU A 92 -22.88 -3.30 0.93
CA LEU A 92 -21.50 -3.01 1.31
C LEU A 92 -21.37 -2.47 2.73
N ASN A 93 -22.38 -1.75 3.22
CA ASN A 93 -22.44 -1.21 4.58
C ASN A 93 -23.01 -2.19 5.62
N THR A 94 -23.62 -3.30 5.21
CA THR A 94 -24.07 -4.30 6.17
C THR A 94 -22.88 -5.09 6.74
N PRO A 95 -22.79 -5.25 8.08
CA PRO A 95 -21.80 -6.12 8.68
C PRO A 95 -22.03 -7.57 8.24
N HIS A 96 -21.01 -8.20 7.67
CA HIS A 96 -21.01 -9.64 7.41
C HIS A 96 -19.95 -10.30 8.27
N GLU A 97 -20.25 -11.48 8.80
CA GLU A 97 -19.29 -12.27 9.57
C GLU A 97 -19.29 -13.71 9.06
N LEU A 98 -18.10 -14.25 8.83
CA LEU A 98 -17.91 -15.67 8.68
C LEU A 98 -17.57 -16.23 10.05
N ALA A 99 -18.44 -17.07 10.60
CA ALA A 99 -18.23 -17.72 11.90
C ALA A 99 -18.27 -19.24 11.75
N LEU A 100 -17.46 -19.93 12.54
CA LEU A 100 -17.51 -21.38 12.73
C LEU A 100 -17.89 -21.66 14.19
N GLY A 101 -19.17 -21.95 14.41
CA GLY A 101 -19.73 -22.06 15.76
C GLY A 101 -19.72 -20.69 16.47
N SER A 102 -19.09 -20.64 17.65
CA SER A 102 -18.94 -19.41 18.44
C SER A 102 -17.70 -18.57 18.08
N VAL A 103 -16.88 -19.02 17.12
CA VAL A 103 -15.65 -18.34 16.72
C VAL A 103 -15.89 -17.56 15.42
N THR A 104 -15.83 -16.23 15.49
CA THR A 104 -15.80 -15.38 14.30
C THR A 104 -14.44 -15.54 13.61
N LEU A 105 -14.43 -16.12 12.41
CA LEU A 105 -13.24 -16.34 11.59
C LEU A 105 -12.84 -15.09 10.81
N LEU A 106 -13.82 -14.39 10.23
CA LEU A 106 -13.59 -13.20 9.42
C LEU A 106 -14.72 -12.22 9.59
N ARG A 107 -14.37 -10.97 9.91
CA ARG A 107 -15.31 -9.85 9.91
C ARG A 107 -15.17 -9.05 8.63
N TRP A 108 -16.29 -8.72 8.03
CA TRP A 108 -16.35 -7.82 6.89
C TRP A 108 -15.83 -6.43 7.29
N PRO A 109 -14.95 -5.84 6.48
CA PRO A 109 -14.44 -4.50 6.73
C PRO A 109 -15.55 -3.45 6.59
N SER A 110 -15.39 -2.31 7.27
CA SER A 110 -16.30 -1.17 7.09
C SER A 110 -16.21 -0.59 5.68
N PHE A 111 -17.21 0.17 5.26
CA PHE A 111 -17.23 0.77 3.93
C PHE A 111 -16.07 1.76 3.72
N GLU A 112 -15.70 2.53 4.74
CA GLU A 112 -14.53 3.43 4.72
C GLU A 112 -13.24 2.65 4.47
N MET A 113 -13.09 1.47 5.08
CA MET A 113 -11.93 0.59 4.88
C MET A 113 -11.92 0.05 3.45
N LEU A 114 -13.06 -0.39 2.92
CA LEU A 114 -13.14 -0.86 1.53
C LEU A 114 -12.78 0.25 0.54
N ALA A 115 -13.35 1.45 0.70
CA ALA A 115 -13.06 2.59 -0.15
C ALA A 115 -11.58 3.02 -0.05
N ALA A 116 -11.02 3.04 1.16
CA ALA A 116 -9.61 3.32 1.39
C ALA A 116 -8.71 2.29 0.71
N LEU A 117 -8.99 0.99 0.87
CA LEU A 117 -8.23 -0.09 0.25
C LEU A 117 -8.29 0.02 -1.28
N VAL A 118 -9.47 0.21 -1.87
CA VAL A 118 -9.61 0.36 -3.33
C VAL A 118 -8.81 1.57 -3.83
N GLY A 119 -8.96 2.73 -3.19
CA GLY A 119 -8.26 3.93 -3.61
C GLY A 119 -6.75 3.86 -3.45
N LEU A 120 -6.27 3.38 -2.29
CA LEU A 120 -4.85 3.20 -2.03
C LEU A 120 -4.24 2.13 -2.95
N VAL A 121 -4.92 1.00 -3.17
CA VAL A 121 -4.43 -0.04 -4.09
C VAL A 121 -4.35 0.48 -5.51
N ALA A 122 -5.38 1.18 -6.00
CA ALA A 122 -5.39 1.72 -7.35
C ALA A 122 -4.27 2.76 -7.54
N TYR A 123 -4.13 3.70 -6.60
CA TYR A 123 -3.04 4.67 -6.60
C TYR A 123 -1.67 3.97 -6.57
N SER A 124 -1.43 3.09 -5.60
CA SER A 124 -0.13 2.48 -5.36
C SER A 124 0.28 1.51 -6.46
N THR A 125 -0.66 0.80 -7.09
CA THR A 125 -0.40 -0.08 -8.25
C THR A 125 0.29 0.68 -9.38
N ALA A 126 -0.07 1.95 -9.60
CA ALA A 126 0.52 2.77 -10.65
C ALA A 126 2.02 3.03 -10.45
N TYR A 127 2.41 3.33 -9.21
CA TYR A 127 3.81 3.60 -8.85
C TYR A 127 4.61 2.30 -8.72
N VAL A 128 4.08 1.30 -8.01
CA VAL A 128 4.70 -0.01 -7.83
C VAL A 128 4.94 -0.70 -9.18
N GLY A 129 3.97 -0.66 -10.10
CA GLY A 129 4.13 -1.22 -11.44
C GLY A 129 5.19 -0.48 -12.28
N GLU A 130 5.35 0.83 -12.10
CA GLU A 130 6.40 1.60 -12.77
C GLU A 130 7.80 1.27 -12.21
N ASP A 131 7.92 1.07 -10.89
CA ASP A 131 9.18 0.70 -10.25
C ASP A 131 9.63 -0.70 -10.68
N ILE A 132 8.70 -1.66 -10.72
CA ILE A 132 8.96 -3.01 -11.25
C ILE A 132 9.38 -2.94 -12.71
N ARG A 133 8.67 -2.16 -13.54
CA ARG A 133 9.00 -1.98 -14.95
C ARG A 133 10.38 -1.35 -15.14
N SER A 134 10.72 -0.36 -14.32
CA SER A 134 12.03 0.28 -14.33
C SER A 134 13.13 -0.72 -13.95
N GLY A 135 12.87 -1.61 -12.99
CA GLY A 135 13.76 -2.72 -12.68
C GLY A 135 13.97 -3.69 -13.85
N LEU A 136 12.90 -4.05 -14.57
CA LEU A 136 12.99 -4.89 -15.78
C LEU A 136 13.84 -4.24 -16.88
N ARG A 137 13.64 -2.94 -17.11
CA ARG A 137 14.40 -2.17 -18.12
C ARG A 137 15.82 -1.83 -17.71
N GLY A 138 16.12 -1.84 -16.41
CA GLY A 138 17.46 -1.62 -15.89
C GLY A 138 18.42 -2.78 -16.18
N VAL A 139 17.91 -3.96 -16.57
CA VAL A 139 18.76 -5.09 -16.97
C VAL A 139 19.38 -4.81 -18.36
N PRO A 140 20.71 -4.87 -18.52
CA PRO A 140 21.35 -4.60 -19.80
C PRO A 140 20.85 -5.52 -20.92
N ALA A 141 20.51 -4.94 -22.07
CA ALA A 141 19.97 -5.71 -23.21
C ALA A 141 20.92 -6.83 -23.69
N GLY A 142 22.24 -6.64 -23.53
CA GLY A 142 23.25 -7.65 -23.85
C GLY A 142 23.05 -8.98 -23.11
N GLN A 143 22.56 -8.95 -21.86
CA GLN A 143 22.24 -10.17 -21.08
C GLN A 143 21.14 -10.99 -21.75
N ARG A 144 20.11 -10.31 -22.24
CA ARG A 144 19.00 -10.95 -22.97
C ARG A 144 19.48 -11.52 -24.31
N LEU A 145 20.28 -10.76 -25.06
CA LEU A 145 20.82 -11.20 -26.35
C LEU A 145 21.77 -12.40 -26.21
N ALA A 146 22.66 -12.37 -25.22
CA ALA A 146 23.58 -13.47 -24.93
C ALA A 146 22.84 -14.76 -24.55
N ALA A 147 21.82 -14.67 -23.69
CA ALA A 147 21.02 -15.83 -23.31
C ALA A 147 20.27 -16.44 -24.51
N LEU A 148 19.68 -15.60 -25.38
CA LEU A 148 19.06 -16.07 -26.63
C LEU A 148 20.08 -16.75 -27.55
N ALA A 149 21.30 -16.21 -27.67
CA ALA A 149 22.37 -16.80 -28.48
C ALA A 149 22.85 -18.16 -27.95
N LEU A 150 22.74 -18.38 -26.63
CA LEU A 150 23.01 -19.67 -25.98
C LEU A 150 21.82 -20.67 -26.08
N GLY A 151 20.78 -20.33 -26.85
CA GLY A 151 19.64 -21.22 -27.10
C GLY A 151 18.53 -21.16 -26.04
N PHE A 152 18.55 -20.18 -25.14
CA PHE A 152 17.47 -20.02 -24.16
C PHE A 152 16.19 -19.56 -24.87
N THR A 153 15.05 -20.14 -24.47
CA THR A 153 13.73 -19.64 -24.88
C THR A 153 13.42 -18.29 -24.22
N PRO A 154 12.55 -17.45 -24.79
CA PRO A 154 12.19 -16.15 -24.21
C PRO A 154 11.72 -16.23 -22.75
N LEU A 155 11.00 -17.29 -22.38
CA LEU A 155 10.54 -17.52 -21.01
C LEU A 155 11.71 -17.89 -20.07
N GLN A 156 12.67 -18.68 -20.53
CA GLN A 156 13.88 -18.97 -19.77
C GLN A 156 14.72 -17.71 -19.59
N VAL A 157 14.90 -16.90 -20.63
CA VAL A 157 15.61 -15.62 -20.53
C VAL A 157 14.93 -14.71 -19.51
N LEU A 158 13.59 -14.60 -19.55
CA LEU A 158 12.86 -13.81 -18.57
C LEU A 158 13.04 -14.35 -17.15
N ARG A 159 12.75 -15.64 -16.91
CA ARG A 159 12.71 -16.22 -15.55
C ARG A 159 14.10 -16.37 -14.93
N GLN A 160 15.09 -16.76 -15.71
CA GLN A 160 16.40 -17.18 -15.21
C GLN A 160 17.46 -16.07 -15.31
N VAL A 161 17.35 -15.16 -16.27
CA VAL A 161 18.34 -14.10 -16.49
C VAL A 161 17.80 -12.74 -16.06
N VAL A 162 16.68 -12.30 -16.65
CA VAL A 162 16.19 -10.93 -16.49
C VAL A 162 15.51 -10.74 -15.13
N PHE A 163 14.54 -11.57 -14.76
CA PHE A 163 13.72 -11.39 -13.56
C PHE A 163 14.54 -11.33 -12.25
N PRO A 164 15.54 -12.22 -12.01
CA PRO A 164 16.36 -12.13 -10.81
C PRO A 164 17.16 -10.83 -10.72
N GLN A 165 17.66 -10.32 -11.86
CA GLN A 165 18.38 -9.05 -11.93
C GLN A 165 17.42 -7.86 -11.74
N ALA A 166 16.28 -7.90 -12.41
CA ALA A 166 15.25 -6.88 -12.33
C ALA A 166 14.70 -6.73 -10.90
N LEU A 167 14.48 -7.83 -10.20
CA LEU A 167 14.03 -7.82 -8.80
C LEU A 167 15.02 -7.09 -7.90
N ARG A 168 16.34 -7.29 -8.11
CA ARG A 168 17.39 -6.57 -7.37
C ARG A 168 17.37 -5.07 -7.65
N LEU A 169 17.17 -4.69 -8.91
CA LEU A 169 17.11 -3.29 -9.32
C LEU A 169 15.83 -2.60 -8.82
N ALA A 170 14.70 -3.30 -8.82
CA ALA A 170 13.42 -2.79 -8.32
C ALA A 170 13.33 -2.74 -6.79
N ALA A 171 14.13 -3.50 -6.05
CA ALA A 171 14.02 -3.61 -4.59
C ALA A 171 14.13 -2.24 -3.89
N THR A 172 15.11 -1.40 -4.28
CA THR A 172 15.31 -0.08 -3.67
C THR A 172 14.10 0.86 -3.83
N PRO A 173 13.60 1.13 -5.06
CA PRO A 173 12.42 1.98 -5.21
C PRO A 173 11.17 1.35 -4.58
N LEU A 174 11.00 0.03 -4.64
CA LEU A 174 9.85 -0.66 -4.00
C LEU A 174 9.80 -0.45 -2.49
N ILE A 175 10.94 -0.52 -1.79
CA ILE A 175 11.00 -0.25 -0.35
C ILE A 175 10.53 1.19 -0.06
N GLY A 176 11.00 2.16 -0.85
CA GLY A 176 10.54 3.54 -0.75
C GLY A 176 9.03 3.67 -0.98
N GLN A 177 8.50 2.94 -1.97
CA GLN A 177 7.08 2.95 -2.27
C GLN A 177 6.23 2.28 -1.17
N PHE A 178 6.72 1.23 -0.51
CA PHE A 178 6.05 0.62 0.64
C PHE A 178 6.01 1.57 1.84
N MET A 179 7.08 2.33 2.09
CA MET A 179 7.08 3.39 3.09
C MET A 179 6.06 4.49 2.75
N ASN A 180 5.93 4.85 1.48
CA ASN A 180 4.91 5.81 1.04
C ASN A 180 3.49 5.27 1.21
N ILE A 181 3.25 3.98 0.94
CA ILE A 181 1.96 3.33 1.20
C ILE A 181 1.57 3.48 2.67
N LEU A 182 2.49 3.16 3.59
CA LEU A 182 2.25 3.29 5.02
C LEU A 182 1.92 4.74 5.42
N LYS A 183 2.65 5.74 4.91
CA LYS A 183 2.35 7.17 5.14
C LYS A 183 0.98 7.56 4.59
N ASN A 184 0.66 7.10 3.38
CA ASN A 184 -0.55 7.46 2.66
C ASN A 184 -1.83 6.91 3.30
N THR A 185 -1.74 5.87 4.13
CA THR A 185 -2.90 5.40 4.93
C THR A 185 -3.50 6.50 5.80
N SER A 186 -2.70 7.46 6.27
CA SER A 186 -3.17 8.61 7.08
C SER A 186 -4.20 9.48 6.37
N LEU A 187 -4.17 9.52 5.02
CA LEU A 187 -5.14 10.28 4.24
C LEU A 187 -6.56 9.67 4.32
N ALA A 188 -6.69 8.39 4.68
CA ALA A 188 -7.97 7.73 4.83
C ALA A 188 -8.80 8.29 6.01
N MET A 189 -8.16 8.98 6.97
CA MET A 189 -8.89 9.74 8.00
C MET A 189 -9.89 10.73 7.38
N ALA A 190 -9.57 11.29 6.21
CA ALA A 190 -10.43 12.27 5.53
C ALA A 190 -11.78 11.69 5.06
N ILE A 191 -11.87 10.37 4.89
CA ILE A 191 -13.11 9.64 4.59
C ILE A 191 -13.67 8.89 5.82
N GLY A 192 -13.16 9.20 7.02
CA GLY A 192 -13.66 8.64 8.28
C GLY A 192 -13.06 7.28 8.68
N LEU A 193 -12.03 6.78 7.97
CA LEU A 193 -11.38 5.54 8.40
C LEU A 193 -10.70 5.74 9.76
N VAL A 194 -11.02 4.88 10.72
CA VAL A 194 -10.51 4.93 12.10
C VAL A 194 -9.12 4.29 12.19
N GLU A 195 -8.13 4.92 11.55
CA GLU A 195 -6.72 4.57 11.62
C GLU A 195 -5.95 5.44 12.66
N LEU A 196 -4.62 5.40 12.66
CA LEU A 196 -3.81 6.07 13.69
C LEU A 196 -4.03 7.59 13.70
N SER A 197 -4.05 8.26 12.56
CA SER A 197 -4.28 9.72 12.50
C SER A 197 -5.67 10.10 13.02
N TYR A 198 -6.71 9.32 12.67
CA TYR A 198 -8.06 9.50 13.21
C TYR A 198 -8.08 9.36 14.73
N ARG A 199 -7.48 8.29 15.27
CA ARG A 199 -7.42 8.04 16.72
C ARG A 199 -6.63 9.12 17.45
N THR A 200 -5.55 9.62 16.86
CA THR A 200 -4.78 10.76 17.36
C THR A 200 -5.66 12.01 17.46
N ARG A 201 -6.42 12.34 16.41
CA ARG A 201 -7.38 13.46 16.45
C ARG A 201 -8.48 13.23 17.51
N GLN A 202 -8.94 12.01 17.68
CA GLN A 202 -9.98 11.68 18.65
C GLN A 202 -9.49 11.87 20.10
N VAL A 203 -8.28 11.41 20.42
CA VAL A 203 -7.67 11.62 21.74
C VAL A 203 -7.40 13.11 21.99
N GLU A 204 -6.94 13.82 20.96
CA GLU A 204 -6.69 15.25 21.06
C GLU A 204 -7.97 16.04 21.34
N ALA A 205 -9.08 15.70 20.68
CA ALA A 205 -10.39 16.32 20.93
C ALA A 205 -10.93 16.08 22.35
N GLU A 206 -10.59 14.95 22.99
CA GLU A 206 -11.02 14.65 24.37
C GLU A 206 -10.07 15.24 25.43
N THR A 207 -8.79 15.44 25.12
CA THR A 207 -7.76 15.83 26.10
C THR A 207 -7.24 17.25 25.94
N TRP A 208 -7.42 17.86 24.76
CA TRP A 208 -6.84 19.15 24.37
C TRP A 208 -5.30 19.21 24.46
N LYS A 209 -4.63 18.05 24.49
CA LYS A 209 -3.16 17.92 24.58
C LYS A 209 -2.52 17.78 23.20
N THR A 210 -2.70 18.77 22.32
CA THR A 210 -2.29 18.69 20.91
C THR A 210 -0.82 18.29 20.72
N PHE A 211 0.12 18.98 21.37
CA PHE A 211 1.55 18.70 21.19
C PHE A 211 1.92 17.26 21.58
N GLN A 212 1.44 16.81 22.74
CA GLN A 212 1.78 15.49 23.28
C GLN A 212 1.15 14.37 22.44
N VAL A 213 -0.12 14.49 22.07
CA VAL A 213 -0.86 13.46 21.31
C VAL A 213 -0.28 13.29 19.90
N TYR A 214 -0.07 14.40 19.17
CA TYR A 214 0.56 14.34 17.84
C TYR A 214 2.04 13.96 17.91
N GLY A 215 2.75 14.32 18.98
CA GLY A 215 4.12 13.88 19.24
C GLY A 215 4.22 12.37 19.38
N VAL A 216 3.37 11.76 20.21
CA VAL A 216 3.29 10.29 20.36
C VAL A 216 2.90 9.64 19.03
N SER A 217 1.88 10.13 18.34
CA SER A 217 1.47 9.60 17.03
C SER A 217 2.59 9.66 16.00
N THR A 218 3.38 10.73 15.99
CA THR A 218 4.52 10.89 15.09
C THR A 218 5.58 9.83 15.37
N LEU A 219 5.91 9.60 16.65
CA LEU A 219 6.85 8.54 17.04
C LEU A 219 6.35 7.15 16.63
N LEU A 220 5.04 6.88 16.76
CA LEU A 220 4.45 5.62 16.32
C LEU A 220 4.56 5.43 14.79
N TYR A 221 4.26 6.46 13.99
CA TYR A 221 4.46 6.40 12.53
C TYR A 221 5.94 6.22 12.18
N VAL A 222 6.85 6.95 12.83
CA VAL A 222 8.29 6.82 12.59
C VAL A 222 8.77 5.40 12.93
N ALA A 223 8.35 4.84 14.05
CA ALA A 223 8.69 3.47 14.44
C ALA A 223 8.17 2.45 13.42
N ALA A 224 6.92 2.60 12.96
CA ALA A 224 6.33 1.73 11.94
C ALA A 224 7.09 1.82 10.59
N ILE A 225 7.39 3.04 10.13
CA ILE A 225 8.13 3.28 8.88
C ILE A 225 9.57 2.75 8.99
N ALA A 226 10.23 2.98 10.13
CA ALA A 226 11.58 2.49 10.38
C ALA A 226 11.62 0.96 10.43
N GLY A 227 10.64 0.32 11.08
CA GLY A 227 10.49 -1.14 11.06
C GLY A 227 10.35 -1.69 9.65
N LEU A 228 9.48 -1.09 8.83
CA LEU A 228 9.33 -1.45 7.41
C LEU A 228 10.62 -1.24 6.62
N ALA A 229 11.35 -0.15 6.85
CA ALA A 229 12.62 0.14 6.20
C ALA A 229 13.71 -0.88 6.58
N VAL A 230 13.81 -1.27 7.85
CA VAL A 230 14.77 -2.29 8.31
C VAL A 230 14.48 -3.65 7.67
N LEU A 231 13.21 -4.06 7.63
CA LEU A 231 12.79 -5.29 6.96
C LEU A 231 13.10 -5.24 5.46
N GLY A 232 12.81 -4.10 4.81
CA GLY A 232 13.14 -3.87 3.41
C GLY A 232 14.64 -3.95 3.12
N GLN A 233 15.47 -3.33 3.95
CA GLN A 233 16.93 -3.40 3.81
C GLN A 233 17.48 -4.80 4.08
N ALA A 234 16.88 -5.56 5.01
CA ALA A 234 17.25 -6.96 5.22
C ALA A 234 16.93 -7.80 3.98
N TRP A 235 15.76 -7.59 3.37
CA TRP A 235 15.37 -8.21 2.09
C TRP A 235 16.32 -7.83 0.94
N GLN A 236 16.63 -6.54 0.78
CA GLN A 236 17.56 -6.07 -0.23
C GLN A 236 18.95 -6.69 -0.08
N ARG A 237 19.47 -6.74 1.16
CA ARG A 237 20.75 -7.41 1.44
C ARG A 237 20.71 -8.88 1.10
N HIS A 238 19.62 -9.59 1.40
CA HIS A 238 19.47 -10.99 1.03
C HIS A 238 19.55 -11.18 -0.49
N LEU A 239 18.90 -10.32 -1.27
CA LEU A 239 18.92 -10.39 -2.74
C LEU A 239 20.31 -10.12 -3.36
N THR A 240 21.18 -9.37 -2.68
CA THR A 240 22.51 -8.99 -3.20
C THR A 240 23.68 -9.81 -2.65
N ARG A 241 23.43 -10.78 -1.76
CA ARG A 241 24.46 -11.62 -1.11
C ARG A 241 25.36 -12.41 -2.08
N HIS A 242 24.91 -12.68 -3.30
CA HIS A 242 25.61 -13.54 -4.27
C HIS A 242 26.40 -12.79 -5.35
N LEU A 243 26.61 -11.47 -5.19
CA LEU A 243 27.31 -10.61 -6.15
C LEU A 243 28.63 -10.04 -5.61
N ARG A 244 29.16 -10.62 -4.54
CA ARG A 244 30.49 -10.30 -4.00
C ARG A 244 31.46 -11.42 -4.26
#